data_AF-A0A2J8V7U0-F1
#
_entry.id   AF-A0A2J8V7U0-F1
#
_cell.length_a   1.000
_cell.length_b   1.000
_cell.length_c   1.000
_cell.angle_alpha   90.00
_cell.angle_beta   90.00
_cell.angle_gamma   90.00
#
_symmetry.space_group_name_H-M   'P 1'
#
loop_
_entity.id
_entity.type
_entity.pdbx_description
1 polymer ?
#
loop_
_entity_poly.entity_id
_entity_poly.type
_entity_poly.pdbx_seq_one_letter_code
_entity_poly.pdbx_strand_id
1 'polypeptide(L)'
;MVGEEKMSLRNRLSKSRENPEEDEDQRNPAKESLETPSNGRIDIKQLIAKKIKLTAEAEELKPFFMKEVGSHFDDFVTNLIEKSASLDNGGCALTTFSVLEGEKNNHRVKDLRAPPEQGKIFIARRSLLDELLEVDHIRTIYHMFIALLILFILSTLVVDYIDEGRLVLEFSLLSYAFGKFPTVVWTWWIMFLSTLSVPYFLFQHWATGYSKSSHPLIRSLFHGFLFMIFQIGVLGFGPTYVVLAYTLPPASRFIIIFEQ
;
A
#
# COMPACT_ATOMS: atom_id res chain seq x y z
N MET A 1 38.20 -14.52 -43.44
CA MET A 1 38.74 -13.31 -42.78
C MET A 1 37.99 -13.16 -41.47
N VAL A 2 38.55 -13.60 -40.34
CA VAL A 2 39.55 -12.85 -39.53
C VAL A 2 38.87 -11.58 -39.02
N GLY A 3 38.42 -11.56 -37.77
CA GLY A 3 39.19 -11.05 -36.60
C GLY A 3 38.58 -9.68 -36.22
N GLU A 4 38.52 -9.20 -34.99
CA GLU A 4 39.27 -9.49 -33.77
C GLU A 4 38.44 -9.07 -32.56
N GLU A 5 38.51 -9.87 -31.49
CA GLU A 5 38.37 -9.40 -30.11
C GLU A 5 39.50 -8.42 -29.76
N LYS A 6 39.21 -7.39 -28.96
CA LYS A 6 40.23 -6.74 -28.14
C LYS A 6 39.81 -6.69 -26.68
N MET A 7 40.26 -7.73 -25.98
CA MET A 7 40.57 -7.72 -24.56
C MET A 7 41.85 -6.88 -24.37
N SER A 8 41.88 -5.97 -23.39
CA SER A 8 43.14 -5.44 -22.84
C SER A 8 43.06 -5.35 -21.34
N LEU A 9 43.93 -6.14 -20.73
CA LEU A 9 44.18 -6.34 -19.32
C LEU A 9 45.03 -5.21 -18.70
N ARG A 10 45.04 -5.23 -17.36
CA ARG A 10 46.23 -5.16 -16.46
C ARG A 10 46.67 -3.81 -15.87
N ASN A 11 46.52 -3.72 -14.53
CA ASN A 11 47.59 -3.66 -13.49
C ASN A 11 47.12 -2.78 -12.30
N ARG A 12 46.74 -3.36 -11.14
CA ARG A 12 47.58 -3.63 -9.95
C ARG A 12 48.58 -2.52 -9.58
N LEU A 13 48.32 -1.78 -8.49
CA LEU A 13 49.28 -1.58 -7.38
C LEU A 13 48.59 -1.07 -6.11
N SER A 14 49.06 -1.60 -4.97
CA SER A 14 48.64 -1.45 -3.57
C SER A 14 49.49 -0.41 -2.79
N LYS A 15 49.13 -0.20 -1.50
CA LYS A 15 49.85 0.48 -0.38
C LYS A 15 49.58 2.00 -0.25
N SER A 16 49.50 2.65 0.92
CA SER A 16 49.90 2.33 2.29
C SER A 16 49.13 3.18 3.33
N ARG A 17 49.10 2.66 4.55
CA ARG A 17 48.64 3.22 5.84
C ARG A 17 49.64 4.26 6.39
N GLU A 18 49.17 5.32 7.06
CA GLU A 18 49.78 5.90 8.30
C GLU A 18 49.01 7.13 8.84
N ASN A 19 48.66 7.08 10.14
CA ASN A 19 48.43 8.24 11.02
C ASN A 19 49.80 8.79 11.46
N PRO A 20 49.85 10.00 12.05
CA PRO A 20 50.11 10.03 13.50
C PRO A 20 49.33 11.10 14.28
N GLU A 21 49.36 10.93 15.60
CA GLU A 21 48.74 11.68 16.69
C GLU A 21 49.56 12.94 17.11
N GLU A 22 49.03 13.65 18.14
CA GLU A 22 49.74 14.49 19.14
C GLU A 22 50.27 15.88 18.69
N ASP A 23 50.25 16.98 19.46
CA ASP A 23 49.72 17.32 20.79
C ASP A 23 49.78 18.86 21.02
N GLU A 24 49.03 19.32 22.02
CA GLU A 24 49.30 20.38 23.01
C GLU A 24 49.82 21.83 22.70
N ASP A 25 48.96 22.78 23.11
CA ASP A 25 49.17 23.74 24.23
C ASP A 25 49.85 25.12 24.02
N GLN A 26 49.34 26.05 24.85
CA GLN A 26 49.85 27.36 25.29
C GLN A 26 49.57 28.64 24.47
N ARG A 27 49.36 29.83 25.06
CA ARG A 27 49.04 30.31 26.43
C ARG A 27 49.06 31.85 26.38
N ASN A 28 48.01 32.46 26.94
CA ASN A 28 48.00 33.71 27.73
C ASN A 28 47.89 35.15 27.14
N PRO A 29 47.41 36.10 28.02
CA PRO A 29 46.62 37.29 27.67
C PRO A 29 47.23 38.63 28.18
N ALA A 30 46.55 39.77 27.94
CA ALA A 30 46.65 41.04 28.70
C ALA A 30 45.51 41.99 28.27
N LYS A 31 44.54 42.34 29.15
CA LYS A 31 44.46 43.51 30.06
C LYS A 31 43.98 44.81 29.37
N GLU A 32 42.79 45.32 29.72
CA GLU A 32 42.52 46.40 30.71
C GLU A 32 42.23 47.71 29.92
N SER A 33 41.24 48.57 30.15
CA SER A 33 40.74 49.16 31.38
C SER A 33 39.33 49.80 31.21
N LEU A 34 38.68 49.95 32.36
CA LEU A 34 37.49 50.74 32.70
C LEU A 34 37.66 52.24 32.38
N GLU A 35 36.60 52.96 32.02
CA GLU A 35 36.26 54.30 32.57
C GLU A 35 34.95 54.89 31.97
N THR A 36 34.07 55.37 32.85
CA THR A 36 33.00 56.38 32.58
C THR A 36 33.36 57.58 33.45
N PRO A 37 33.01 58.86 33.13
CA PRO A 37 31.61 59.27 32.99
C PRO A 37 31.28 60.49 32.07
N SER A 38 29.98 60.71 31.90
CA SER A 38 29.31 62.03 31.82
C SER A 38 29.44 62.91 30.56
N ASN A 39 28.44 62.83 29.64
CA ASN A 39 27.75 64.03 29.10
C ASN A 39 26.42 63.65 28.36
N GLY A 40 25.39 63.30 29.12
CA GLY A 40 24.06 62.99 28.60
C GLY A 40 23.23 64.24 28.33
N ARG A 41 23.12 64.67 27.06
CA ARG A 41 21.97 65.49 26.57
C ARG A 41 21.91 65.66 25.06
N ILE A 42 23.00 65.43 24.35
CA ILE A 42 23.13 65.82 22.93
C ILE A 42 22.65 64.71 21.97
N ASP A 43 22.66 63.45 22.40
CA ASP A 43 22.34 62.28 21.55
C ASP A 43 20.82 61.96 21.46
N ILE A 44 20.07 62.20 22.55
CA ILE A 44 18.63 61.88 22.62
C ILE A 44 17.80 62.69 21.60
N LYS A 45 18.20 63.93 21.32
CA LYS A 45 17.47 64.79 20.37
C LYS A 45 17.62 64.30 18.93
N GLN A 46 18.79 63.78 18.55
CA GLN A 46 19.01 63.21 17.22
C GLN A 46 18.24 61.89 17.05
N LEU A 47 18.17 61.08 18.11
CA LEU A 47 17.45 59.80 18.11
C LEU A 47 15.94 60.01 17.99
N ILE A 48 15.37 60.99 18.71
CA ILE A 48 13.95 61.35 18.59
C ILE A 48 13.62 61.86 17.18
N ALA A 49 14.45 62.72 16.60
CA ALA A 49 14.25 63.22 15.24
C ALA A 49 14.29 62.09 14.19
N LYS A 50 15.22 61.14 14.34
CA LYS A 50 15.32 59.97 13.46
C LYS A 50 14.12 59.01 13.62
N LYS A 51 13.63 58.82 14.86
CA LYS A 51 12.44 58.00 15.13
C LYS A 51 11.17 58.62 14.54
N ILE A 52 11.00 59.93 14.67
CA ILE A 52 9.86 60.66 14.08
C ILE A 52 9.91 60.54 12.55
N LYS A 53 11.10 60.69 11.95
CA LYS A 53 11.28 60.53 10.50
C LYS A 53 10.94 59.12 10.01
N LEU A 54 11.44 58.08 10.68
CA LEU A 54 11.15 56.69 10.33
C LEU A 54 9.67 56.31 10.55
N THR A 55 9.02 56.93 11.53
CA THR A 55 7.58 56.72 11.77
C THR A 55 6.74 57.40 10.70
N ALA A 56 7.14 58.59 10.24
CA ALA A 56 6.49 59.28 9.12
C ALA A 56 6.67 58.52 7.79
N GLU A 57 7.86 57.98 7.50
CA GLU A 57 8.09 57.13 6.31
C GLU A 57 7.27 55.84 6.38
N ALA A 58 7.11 55.24 7.56
CA ALA A 58 6.27 54.05 7.75
C ALA A 58 4.76 54.35 7.63
N GLU A 59 4.31 55.53 8.07
CA GLU A 59 2.92 55.98 7.88
C GLU A 59 2.59 56.28 6.42
N GLU A 60 3.54 56.75 5.62
CA GLU A 60 3.37 56.95 4.18
C GLU A 60 3.37 55.62 3.39
N LEU A 61 4.20 54.66 3.80
CA LEU A 61 4.27 53.33 3.17
C LEU A 61 3.08 52.42 3.55
N LYS A 62 2.42 52.66 4.69
CA LYS A 62 1.27 51.87 5.16
C LYS A 62 0.07 51.89 4.21
N PRO A 63 -0.42 53.04 3.69
CA PRO A 63 -1.54 53.05 2.75
C PRO A 63 -1.16 52.45 1.40
N PHE A 64 0.09 52.58 0.96
CA PHE A 64 0.57 51.95 -0.28
C PHE A 64 0.57 50.41 -0.16
N PHE A 65 1.11 49.87 0.93
CA PHE A 65 1.09 48.43 1.21
C PHE A 65 -0.33 47.89 1.45
N MET A 66 -1.16 48.60 2.21
CA MET A 66 -2.55 48.17 2.45
C MET A 66 -3.39 48.14 1.18
N LYS A 67 -3.12 49.05 0.23
CA LYS A 67 -3.82 49.06 -1.05
C LYS A 67 -3.39 47.86 -1.91
N GLU A 68 -2.09 47.59 -2.01
CA GLU A 68 -1.56 46.49 -2.84
C GLU A 68 -1.90 45.11 -2.26
N VAL A 69 -1.70 44.92 -0.95
CA VAL A 69 -2.07 43.67 -0.26
C VAL A 69 -3.57 43.50 -0.23
N GLY A 70 -4.32 44.60 -0.08
CA GLY A 70 -5.78 44.60 -0.14
C GLY A 70 -6.30 44.07 -1.46
N SER A 71 -5.81 44.60 -2.59
CA SER A 71 -6.21 44.12 -3.92
C SER A 71 -5.78 42.68 -4.18
N HIS A 72 -4.55 42.30 -3.81
CA HIS A 72 -4.08 40.93 -3.98
C HIS A 72 -4.87 39.92 -3.13
N PHE A 73 -5.26 40.31 -1.92
CA PHE A 73 -6.06 39.47 -1.05
C PHE A 73 -7.49 39.33 -1.55
N ASP A 74 -8.10 40.41 -2.05
CA ASP A 74 -9.45 40.38 -2.60
C ASP A 74 -9.51 39.52 -3.87
N ASP A 75 -8.51 39.61 -4.76
CA ASP A 75 -8.39 38.75 -5.94
C ASP A 75 -8.18 37.27 -5.57
N PHE A 76 -7.42 37.00 -4.50
CA PHE A 76 -7.23 35.64 -4.00
C PHE A 76 -8.51 35.07 -3.41
N VAL A 77 -9.24 35.85 -2.61
CA VAL A 77 -10.52 35.44 -2.03
C VAL A 77 -11.57 35.24 -3.14
N THR A 78 -11.62 36.14 -4.12
CA THR A 78 -12.54 36.04 -5.25
C THR A 78 -12.25 34.82 -6.11
N ASN A 79 -10.96 34.53 -6.42
CA ASN A 79 -10.57 33.30 -7.10
C ASN A 79 -10.92 32.04 -6.29
N LEU A 80 -10.77 32.08 -4.97
CA LEU A 80 -11.11 30.94 -4.11
C LEU A 80 -12.64 30.69 -4.09
N ILE A 81 -13.43 31.76 -4.02
CA ILE A 81 -14.91 31.71 -4.06
C ILE A 81 -15.39 31.26 -5.44
N GLU A 82 -14.79 31.75 -6.52
CA GLU A 82 -15.10 31.30 -7.88
C GLU A 82 -14.76 29.82 -8.04
N LYS A 83 -13.58 29.41 -7.54
CA LYS A 83 -13.15 28.01 -7.61
C LYS A 83 -14.02 27.09 -6.76
N SER A 84 -14.49 27.53 -5.59
CA SER A 84 -15.42 26.75 -4.77
C SER A 84 -16.82 26.68 -5.38
N ALA A 85 -17.34 27.77 -5.94
CA ALA A 85 -18.63 27.79 -6.66
C ALA A 85 -18.58 26.92 -7.92
N SER A 86 -17.43 26.86 -8.61
CA SER A 86 -17.23 25.95 -9.75
C SER A 86 -17.12 24.47 -9.33
N LEU A 87 -16.66 24.21 -8.10
CA LEU A 87 -16.51 22.85 -7.57
C LEU A 87 -17.85 22.24 -7.13
N ASP A 88 -18.80 23.08 -6.71
CA ASP A 88 -20.14 22.64 -6.25
C ASP A 88 -21.11 22.33 -7.42
N ASN A 89 -20.77 22.75 -8.65
CA ASN A 89 -21.56 22.49 -9.87
C ASN A 89 -20.90 21.49 -10.84
N GLY A 90 -19.71 20.96 -10.50
CA GLY A 90 -18.90 20.12 -11.38
C GLY A 90 -18.53 18.79 -10.74
N GLY A 91 -19.39 17.78 -10.90
CA GLY A 91 -19.03 16.41 -10.58
C GLY A 91 -17.81 15.95 -11.39
N CYS A 92 -16.79 15.49 -10.67
CA CYS A 92 -15.71 14.59 -11.12
C CYS A 92 -14.80 15.03 -12.29
N ALA A 93 -13.63 15.57 -11.97
CA ALA A 93 -12.39 15.43 -12.78
C ALA A 93 -11.16 15.69 -11.88
N LEU A 94 -10.45 14.64 -11.47
CA LEU A 94 -9.14 14.24 -12.01
C LEU A 94 -7.94 15.03 -11.43
N THR A 95 -7.29 14.38 -10.46
CA THR A 95 -5.84 14.27 -10.25
C THR A 95 -4.93 15.05 -11.22
N THR A 96 -4.36 16.19 -10.82
CA THR A 96 -3.14 16.76 -11.43
C THR A 96 -2.30 17.57 -10.43
N PHE A 97 -2.11 17.08 -9.21
CA PHE A 97 -1.07 17.61 -8.31
C PHE A 97 -0.41 16.47 -7.53
N SER A 98 0.38 15.68 -8.25
CA SER A 98 1.34 14.74 -7.64
C SER A 98 2.58 14.67 -8.50
N VAL A 99 3.25 15.83 -8.67
CA VAL A 99 4.63 15.92 -9.12
C VAL A 99 5.27 17.05 -8.31
N LEU A 100 5.93 16.67 -7.22
CA LEU A 100 6.99 17.36 -6.46
C LEU A 100 6.83 17.04 -4.97
N GLU A 101 7.41 15.93 -4.54
CA GLU A 101 8.44 15.95 -3.48
C GLU A 101 8.91 14.53 -3.22
N GLY A 102 10.22 14.35 -3.44
CA GLY A 102 10.94 13.16 -3.03
C GLY A 102 11.17 13.14 -1.52
N GLU A 103 11.45 11.93 -1.06
CA GLU A 103 12.00 11.56 0.24
C GLU A 103 11.07 11.56 1.47
N LYS A 104 11.15 10.41 2.16
CA LYS A 104 10.60 10.09 3.50
C LYS A 104 9.10 10.15 3.67
N ASN A 105 8.41 9.03 3.45
CA ASN A 105 7.04 8.85 3.94
C ASN A 105 6.67 7.38 4.26
N ASN A 106 7.38 6.72 5.18
CA ASN A 106 6.88 5.49 5.84
C ASN A 106 5.78 5.76 6.88
N HIS A 107 5.34 7.02 7.05
CA HIS A 107 4.30 7.41 7.99
C HIS A 107 2.96 7.84 7.35
N ARG A 108 2.88 8.00 6.02
CA ARG A 108 1.67 8.50 5.33
C ARG A 108 0.60 7.44 5.00
N VAL A 109 0.83 6.16 5.27
CA VAL A 109 -0.17 5.12 4.94
C VAL A 109 -1.35 5.10 5.92
N LYS A 110 -1.25 5.77 7.07
CA LYS A 110 -2.36 5.88 8.03
C LYS A 110 -3.36 7.00 7.72
N ASP A 111 -2.96 8.02 6.98
CA ASP A 111 -3.80 9.22 6.74
C ASP A 111 -4.73 9.11 5.52
N LEU A 112 -4.66 8.00 4.77
CA LEU A 112 -5.63 7.65 3.72
C LEU A 112 -6.72 6.70 4.21
N ARG A 113 -6.83 6.47 5.53
CA ARG A 113 -8.00 5.79 6.08
C ARG A 113 -9.16 6.79 6.06
N ALA A 114 -9.81 6.88 4.90
CA ALA A 114 -11.09 7.54 4.75
C ALA A 114 -12.03 7.09 5.90
N PRO A 115 -12.89 7.98 6.41
CA PRO A 115 -13.93 7.61 7.36
C PRO A 115 -14.63 6.32 6.89
N PRO A 116 -14.86 5.33 7.77
CA PRO A 116 -15.35 3.99 7.39
C PRO A 116 -16.78 3.96 6.82
N GLU A 117 -17.33 5.11 6.41
CA GLU A 117 -18.70 5.28 5.96
C GLU A 117 -18.87 5.04 4.45
N GLN A 118 -17.79 4.97 3.67
CA GLN A 118 -17.82 4.86 2.19
C GLN A 118 -17.13 3.60 1.67
N GLY A 119 -17.48 2.44 2.22
CA GLY A 119 -17.15 1.14 1.63
C GLY A 119 -15.65 0.82 1.47
N LYS A 120 -15.35 -0.30 0.81
CA LYS A 120 -13.97 -0.74 0.57
C LYS A 120 -13.41 -0.07 -0.68
N ILE A 121 -12.39 0.78 -0.50
CA ILE A 121 -11.65 1.39 -1.60
C ILE A 121 -10.49 0.46 -2.00
N PHE A 122 -10.51 -0.03 -3.23
CA PHE A 122 -9.44 -0.86 -3.77
C PHE A 122 -8.35 0.01 -4.39
N ILE A 123 -7.13 -0.11 -3.88
CA ILE A 123 -5.94 0.60 -4.37
C ILE A 123 -4.96 -0.45 -4.90
N ALA A 124 -4.40 -0.23 -6.09
CA ALA A 124 -3.38 -1.11 -6.64
C ALA A 124 -2.13 -1.07 -5.74
N ARG A 125 -1.90 -2.15 -5.00
CA ARG A 125 -0.80 -2.32 -4.04
C ARG A 125 -0.20 -3.71 -4.21
N ARG A 126 1.13 -3.82 -4.15
CA ARG A 126 1.83 -5.11 -4.10
C ARG A 126 1.50 -5.85 -2.80
N SER A 127 1.45 -7.19 -2.85
CA SER A 127 1.27 -8.01 -1.65
C SER A 127 2.40 -7.70 -0.66
N LEU A 128 2.06 -7.56 0.61
CA LEU A 128 3.06 -7.25 1.66
C LEU A 128 4.14 -8.33 1.72
N LEU A 129 3.77 -9.61 1.53
CA LEU A 129 4.75 -10.69 1.50
C LEU A 129 5.70 -10.59 0.31
N ASP A 130 5.25 -10.05 -0.82
CA ASP A 130 6.09 -9.88 -2.01
C ASP A 130 7.14 -8.77 -1.77
N GLU A 131 6.70 -7.65 -1.18
CA GLU A 131 7.57 -6.56 -0.73
C GLU A 131 8.53 -6.99 0.39
N LEU A 132 8.07 -7.86 1.29
CA LEU A 132 8.86 -8.34 2.43
C LEU A 132 9.86 -9.43 2.02
N LEU A 133 9.54 -10.27 1.03
CA LEU A 133 10.44 -11.30 0.50
C LEU A 133 11.57 -10.69 -0.35
N GLU A 134 11.39 -9.45 -0.84
CA GLU A 134 12.45 -8.68 -1.48
C GLU A 134 13.63 -8.42 -0.52
N VAL A 135 13.36 -8.26 0.78
CA VAL A 135 14.37 -8.06 1.82
C VAL A 135 15.25 -9.31 1.93
N ASP A 136 16.57 -9.11 1.84
CA ASP A 136 17.55 -10.20 1.80
C ASP A 136 17.44 -11.17 2.99
N HIS A 137 17.10 -10.67 4.18
CA HIS A 137 16.93 -11.49 5.39
C HIS A 137 15.75 -12.46 5.32
N ILE A 138 14.68 -12.12 4.60
CA ILE A 138 13.52 -13.00 4.46
C ILE A 138 13.71 -13.93 3.26
N ARG A 139 14.40 -13.45 2.22
CA ARG A 139 14.81 -14.29 1.09
C ARG A 139 15.71 -15.45 1.52
N THR A 140 16.64 -15.23 2.44
CA THR A 140 17.46 -16.32 2.99
C THR A 140 16.60 -17.34 3.76
N ILE A 141 15.60 -16.90 4.52
CA ILE A 141 14.63 -17.79 5.18
C ILE A 141 13.83 -18.59 4.15
N TYR A 142 13.38 -17.97 3.06
CA TYR A 142 12.69 -18.67 1.96
C TYR A 142 13.57 -19.77 1.35
N HIS A 143 14.84 -19.47 1.05
CA HIS A 143 15.78 -20.47 0.56
C HIS A 143 16.12 -21.55 1.60
N MET A 144 16.13 -21.22 2.90
CA MET A 144 16.28 -22.20 3.98
C MET A 144 15.11 -23.19 3.98
N PHE A 145 13.87 -22.72 3.83
CA PHE A 145 12.70 -23.59 3.73
C PHE A 145 12.75 -24.47 2.47
N ILE A 146 13.20 -23.94 1.32
CA ILE A 146 13.40 -24.76 0.12
C ILE A 146 14.48 -25.81 0.34
N ALA A 147 15.62 -25.45 0.95
CA ALA A 147 16.69 -26.39 1.23
C ALA A 147 16.23 -27.51 2.18
N LEU A 148 15.46 -27.15 3.22
CA LEU A 148 14.83 -28.12 4.12
C LEU A 148 13.82 -29.02 3.39
N LEU A 149 13.00 -28.46 2.48
CA LEU A 149 12.08 -29.24 1.66
C LEU A 149 12.83 -30.24 0.75
N ILE A 150 13.90 -29.81 0.08
CA ILE A 150 14.74 -30.68 -0.75
C ILE A 150 15.39 -31.77 0.11
N LEU A 151 15.89 -31.42 1.30
CA LEU A 151 16.46 -32.38 2.23
C LEU A 151 15.41 -33.42 2.68
N PHE A 152 14.18 -33.00 2.98
CA PHE A 152 13.10 -33.92 3.32
C PHE A 152 12.76 -34.85 2.16
N ILE A 153 12.59 -34.32 0.94
CA ILE A 153 12.31 -35.13 -0.25
C ILE A 153 13.44 -36.14 -0.48
N LEU A 154 14.70 -35.70 -0.42
CA LEU A 154 15.85 -36.58 -0.60
C LEU A 154 15.93 -37.65 0.50
N SER A 155 15.67 -37.28 1.74
CA SER A 155 15.65 -38.22 2.87
C SER A 155 14.57 -39.28 2.68
N THR A 156 13.35 -38.90 2.28
CA THR A 156 12.27 -39.85 1.99
C THR A 156 12.65 -40.75 0.82
N LEU A 157 13.20 -40.20 -0.27
CA LEU A 157 13.65 -41.00 -1.42
C LEU A 157 14.75 -42.01 -1.07
N VAL A 158 15.69 -41.64 -0.21
CA VAL A 158 16.77 -42.56 0.22
C VAL A 158 16.21 -43.68 1.09
N VAL A 159 15.28 -43.37 2.00
CA VAL A 159 14.61 -44.39 2.83
C VAL A 159 13.79 -45.34 1.95
N ASP A 160 12.95 -44.80 1.06
CA ASP A 160 12.15 -45.60 0.12
C ASP A 160 13.04 -46.48 -0.79
N TYR A 161 14.20 -45.96 -1.21
CA TYR A 161 15.16 -46.71 -2.02
C TYR A 161 15.79 -47.89 -1.25
N ILE A 162 16.11 -47.71 0.03
CA ILE A 162 16.69 -48.77 0.87
C ILE A 162 15.65 -49.85 1.16
N ASP A 163 14.41 -49.46 1.44
CA ASP A 163 13.35 -50.39 1.84
C ASP A 163 12.78 -51.19 0.66
N GLU A 164 12.46 -50.56 -0.48
CA GLU A 164 11.82 -51.24 -1.63
C GLU A 164 12.80 -51.66 -2.74
N GLY A 165 14.02 -51.10 -2.77
CA GLY A 165 15.02 -51.38 -3.82
C GLY A 165 14.68 -50.84 -5.21
N ARG A 166 13.60 -50.04 -5.35
CA ARG A 166 13.20 -49.31 -6.56
C ARG A 166 12.75 -47.90 -6.17
N LEU A 167 13.03 -46.90 -7.01
CA LEU A 167 12.55 -45.51 -6.84
C LEU A 167 11.06 -45.38 -7.22
N VAL A 168 10.19 -46.21 -6.64
CA VAL A 168 8.74 -46.01 -6.76
C VAL A 168 8.38 -45.01 -5.68
N LEU A 169 8.19 -43.74 -6.06
CA LEU A 169 7.64 -42.77 -5.11
C LEU A 169 6.25 -43.25 -4.72
N GLU A 170 6.09 -43.64 -3.46
CA GLU A 170 4.82 -44.09 -2.93
C GLU A 170 3.90 -42.89 -2.72
N PHE A 171 3.38 -42.32 -3.81
CA PHE A 171 2.30 -41.33 -3.78
C PHE A 171 0.96 -41.96 -3.37
N SER A 172 0.97 -43.13 -2.72
CA SER A 172 -0.23 -43.84 -2.26
C SER A 172 -1.05 -42.96 -1.31
N LEU A 173 -0.38 -42.23 -0.41
CA LEU A 173 -1.04 -41.28 0.49
C LEU A 173 -1.72 -40.13 -0.28
N LEU A 174 -1.05 -39.58 -1.29
CA LEU A 174 -1.60 -38.51 -2.13
C LEU A 174 -2.78 -39.01 -2.96
N SER A 175 -2.64 -40.17 -3.61
CA SER A 175 -3.69 -40.81 -4.40
C SER A 175 -4.90 -41.20 -3.53
N TYR A 176 -4.65 -41.62 -2.29
CA TYR A 176 -5.71 -41.89 -1.31
C TYR A 176 -6.40 -40.60 -0.86
N ALA A 177 -5.63 -39.58 -0.47
CA ALA A 177 -6.15 -38.31 0.03
C ALA A 177 -6.89 -37.49 -1.03
N PHE A 178 -6.45 -37.54 -2.29
CA PHE A 178 -7.08 -36.90 -3.45
C PHE A 178 -7.91 -37.89 -4.30
N GLY A 179 -8.34 -39.00 -3.70
CA GLY A 179 -9.21 -39.95 -4.39
C GLY A 179 -10.53 -39.31 -4.83
N LYS A 180 -11.16 -39.90 -5.86
CA LYS A 180 -12.41 -39.41 -6.49
C LYS A 180 -12.31 -37.96 -7.01
N PHE A 181 -11.11 -37.54 -7.43
CA PHE A 181 -10.87 -36.21 -8.01
C PHE A 181 -11.84 -35.81 -9.16
N PRO A 182 -12.22 -36.71 -10.09
CA PRO A 182 -13.20 -36.35 -11.14
C PRO A 182 -14.55 -35.89 -10.58
N THR A 183 -15.00 -36.51 -9.48
CA THR A 183 -16.23 -36.10 -8.79
C THR A 183 -16.07 -34.70 -8.18
N VAL A 184 -14.92 -34.40 -7.57
CA VAL A 184 -14.60 -33.08 -7.01
C VAL A 184 -14.66 -32.00 -8.09
N VAL A 185 -14.01 -32.23 -9.23
CA VAL A 185 -14.00 -31.28 -10.36
C VAL A 185 -15.40 -31.07 -10.92
N TRP A 186 -16.18 -32.14 -11.07
CA TRP A 186 -17.56 -32.05 -11.55
C TRP A 186 -18.45 -31.25 -10.59
N THR A 187 -18.36 -31.52 -9.28
CA THR A 187 -19.08 -30.76 -8.26
C THR A 187 -18.66 -29.30 -8.22
N TRP A 188 -17.36 -29.04 -8.30
CA TRP A 188 -16.82 -27.68 -8.38
C TRP A 188 -17.37 -26.94 -9.60
N TRP A 189 -17.36 -27.57 -10.78
CA TRP A 189 -17.86 -26.96 -12.01
C TRP A 189 -19.35 -26.59 -11.91
N ILE A 190 -20.17 -27.48 -11.35
CA ILE A 190 -21.60 -27.21 -11.11
C ILE A 190 -21.77 -26.06 -10.12
N MET A 191 -21.02 -26.08 -9.01
CA MET A 191 -21.09 -25.05 -7.97
C MET A 191 -20.68 -23.68 -8.50
N PHE A 192 -19.59 -23.61 -9.26
CA PHE A 192 -19.11 -22.40 -9.92
C PHE A 192 -20.13 -21.85 -10.90
N LEU A 193 -20.65 -22.68 -11.80
CA LEU A 193 -21.62 -22.26 -12.81
C LEU A 193 -22.94 -21.80 -12.17
N SER A 194 -23.37 -22.49 -11.11
CA SER A 194 -24.56 -22.16 -10.31
C SER A 194 -24.40 -20.80 -9.61
N THR A 195 -23.25 -20.57 -8.97
CA THR A 195 -22.93 -19.34 -8.24
C THR A 195 -22.74 -18.14 -9.17
N LEU A 196 -22.29 -18.36 -10.41
CA LEU A 196 -22.23 -17.30 -11.42
C LEU A 196 -23.61 -16.98 -11.99
N SER A 197 -24.35 -18.01 -12.39
CA SER A 197 -25.59 -17.82 -13.16
C SER A 197 -26.74 -17.36 -12.28
N VAL A 198 -27.04 -18.11 -11.21
CA VAL A 198 -28.28 -17.92 -10.44
C VAL A 198 -28.35 -16.56 -9.74
N PRO A 199 -27.32 -16.11 -8.99
CA PRO A 199 -27.33 -14.78 -8.39
C PRO A 199 -27.45 -13.65 -9.41
N TYR A 200 -26.73 -13.76 -10.54
CA TYR A 200 -26.79 -12.76 -11.60
C TYR A 200 -28.20 -12.67 -12.21
N PHE A 201 -28.81 -13.80 -12.59
CA PHE A 201 -30.16 -13.82 -13.15
C PHE A 201 -31.20 -13.32 -12.14
N LEU A 202 -31.16 -13.78 -10.87
CA LEU A 202 -32.08 -13.31 -9.83
C LEU A 202 -31.97 -11.79 -9.64
N PHE A 203 -30.75 -11.25 -9.62
CA PHE A 203 -30.52 -9.83 -9.46
C PHE A 203 -31.03 -9.02 -10.67
N GLN A 204 -30.76 -9.48 -11.91
CA GLN A 204 -31.26 -8.83 -13.13
C GLN A 204 -32.79 -8.81 -13.19
N HIS A 205 -33.43 -9.93 -12.84
CA HIS A 205 -34.90 -10.05 -12.80
C HIS A 205 -35.53 -9.20 -11.70
N TRP A 206 -34.85 -9.09 -10.55
CA TRP A 206 -35.26 -8.19 -9.48
C TRP A 206 -35.14 -6.73 -9.92
N ALA A 207 -33.99 -6.30 -10.46
CA ALA A 207 -33.73 -4.91 -10.85
C ALA A 207 -34.67 -4.41 -11.96
N THR A 208 -34.80 -5.16 -13.06
CA THR A 208 -35.74 -4.83 -14.17
C THR A 208 -37.19 -4.74 -13.67
N GLY A 209 -37.47 -5.56 -12.67
CA GLY A 209 -38.77 -5.75 -12.09
C GLY A 209 -39.20 -4.74 -11.06
N TYR A 210 -38.22 -4.23 -10.31
CA TYR A 210 -38.39 -3.25 -9.26
C TYR A 210 -38.92 -1.94 -9.85
N SER A 211 -38.36 -1.49 -10.98
CA SER A 211 -38.78 -0.24 -11.64
C SER A 211 -40.18 -0.27 -12.25
N LYS A 212 -40.75 -1.47 -12.50
CA LYS A 212 -42.05 -1.63 -13.20
C LYS A 212 -43.21 -2.02 -12.29
N SER A 213 -42.97 -2.30 -11.01
CA SER A 213 -43.97 -2.90 -10.12
C SER A 213 -44.58 -1.90 -9.15
N SER A 214 -45.90 -1.97 -8.96
CA SER A 214 -46.63 -1.17 -7.96
C SER A 214 -46.34 -1.56 -6.51
N HIS A 215 -45.75 -2.75 -6.27
CA HIS A 215 -45.41 -3.24 -4.92
C HIS A 215 -43.94 -3.70 -4.83
N PRO A 216 -42.97 -2.76 -4.79
CA PRO A 216 -41.54 -3.07 -4.81
C PRO A 216 -41.07 -3.90 -3.59
N LEU A 217 -41.66 -3.69 -2.41
CA LEU A 217 -41.28 -4.38 -1.17
C LEU A 217 -41.56 -5.89 -1.24
N ILE A 218 -42.76 -6.28 -1.65
CA ILE A 218 -43.16 -7.70 -1.72
C ILE A 218 -42.32 -8.44 -2.76
N ARG A 219 -42.07 -7.80 -3.91
CA ARG A 219 -41.21 -8.36 -4.95
C ARG A 219 -39.76 -8.53 -4.46
N SER A 220 -39.25 -7.56 -3.70
CA SER A 220 -37.91 -7.64 -3.13
C SER A 220 -37.78 -8.75 -2.10
N LEU A 221 -38.77 -8.89 -1.20
CA LEU A 221 -38.80 -9.98 -0.23
C LEU A 221 -38.88 -11.34 -0.93
N PHE A 222 -39.66 -11.46 -2.00
CA PHE A 222 -39.76 -12.71 -2.77
C PHE A 222 -38.42 -13.11 -3.42
N HIS A 223 -37.74 -12.19 -4.11
CA HIS A 223 -36.45 -12.49 -4.73
C HIS A 223 -35.35 -12.70 -3.68
N GLY A 224 -35.38 -11.97 -2.56
CA GLY A 224 -34.49 -12.18 -1.42
C GLY A 224 -34.68 -13.55 -0.76
N PHE A 225 -35.93 -13.98 -0.59
CA PHE A 225 -36.25 -15.32 -0.08
C PHE A 225 -35.79 -16.42 -1.05
N LEU A 226 -36.02 -16.25 -2.36
CA LEU A 226 -35.55 -17.19 -3.37
C LEU A 226 -34.02 -17.29 -3.39
N PHE A 227 -33.32 -16.16 -3.24
CA PHE A 227 -31.87 -16.13 -3.08
C PHE A 227 -31.41 -16.83 -1.80
N MET A 228 -32.12 -16.64 -0.69
CA MET A 228 -31.80 -17.33 0.57
C MET A 228 -31.96 -18.84 0.45
N ILE A 229 -33.04 -19.32 -0.16
CA ILE A 229 -33.21 -20.76 -0.45
C ILE A 229 -32.08 -21.28 -1.33
N PHE A 230 -31.68 -20.53 -2.35
CA PHE A 230 -30.58 -20.90 -3.21
C PHE A 230 -29.26 -21.03 -2.43
N GLN A 231 -28.93 -20.05 -1.61
CA GLN A 231 -27.73 -20.05 -0.78
C GLN A 231 -27.71 -21.24 0.19
N ILE A 232 -28.79 -21.48 0.92
CA ILE A 232 -28.83 -22.57 1.90
C ILE A 232 -28.92 -23.95 1.23
N GLY A 233 -29.74 -24.09 0.18
CA GLY A 233 -29.97 -25.36 -0.48
C GLY A 233 -28.86 -25.76 -1.43
N VAL A 234 -28.50 -24.88 -2.36
CA VAL A 234 -27.57 -25.21 -3.45
C VAL A 234 -26.13 -25.09 -2.99
N LEU A 235 -25.77 -24.02 -2.27
CA LEU A 235 -24.41 -23.83 -1.77
C LEU A 235 -24.22 -24.47 -0.39
N GLY A 236 -25.15 -24.34 0.54
CA GLY A 236 -25.02 -24.95 1.86
C GLY A 236 -25.12 -26.49 1.85
N PHE A 237 -26.27 -26.98 1.40
CA PHE A 237 -26.60 -28.41 1.45
C PHE A 237 -25.98 -29.22 0.30
N GLY A 238 -25.92 -28.66 -0.91
CA GLY A 238 -25.44 -29.36 -2.11
C GLY A 238 -24.03 -29.98 -1.98
N PRO A 239 -22.97 -29.20 -1.73
CA PRO A 239 -21.61 -29.71 -1.66
C PRO A 239 -21.39 -30.57 -0.40
N THR A 240 -22.02 -30.20 0.72
CA THR A 240 -22.06 -31.03 1.94
C THR A 240 -22.68 -32.40 1.69
N TYR A 241 -23.80 -32.45 0.97
CA TYR A 241 -24.48 -33.70 0.60
C TYR A 241 -23.59 -34.56 -0.30
N VAL A 242 -22.95 -33.97 -1.32
CA VAL A 242 -22.02 -34.70 -2.20
C VAL A 242 -20.87 -35.29 -1.40
N VAL A 243 -20.26 -34.52 -0.49
CA VAL A 243 -19.16 -34.97 0.37
C VAL A 243 -19.56 -36.19 1.20
N LEU A 244 -20.75 -36.17 1.80
CA LEU A 244 -21.27 -37.25 2.65
C LEU A 244 -21.73 -38.47 1.82
N ALA A 245 -22.48 -38.26 0.75
CA ALA A 245 -23.05 -39.33 -0.08
C ALA A 245 -21.98 -40.08 -0.88
N TYR A 246 -21.02 -39.36 -1.48
CA TYR A 246 -19.93 -39.96 -2.25
C TYR A 246 -18.74 -40.36 -1.38
N THR A 247 -18.82 -40.22 -0.05
CA THR A 247 -17.77 -40.61 0.91
C THR A 247 -16.37 -40.22 0.41
N LEU A 248 -16.18 -38.93 0.12
CA LEU A 248 -14.93 -38.43 -0.45
C LEU A 248 -13.77 -38.61 0.55
N PRO A 249 -12.51 -38.75 0.10
CA PRO A 249 -11.36 -38.74 1.01
C PRO A 249 -11.12 -37.36 1.64
N PRO A 250 -10.39 -37.27 2.76
CA PRO A 250 -10.34 -36.06 3.58
C PRO A 250 -9.84 -34.82 2.83
N ALA A 251 -8.76 -34.90 2.03
CA ALA A 251 -8.25 -33.74 1.29
C ALA A 251 -9.23 -33.30 0.19
N SER A 252 -9.81 -34.25 -0.56
CA SER A 252 -10.88 -33.98 -1.54
C SER A 252 -12.09 -33.27 -0.92
N ARG A 253 -12.48 -33.60 0.32
CA ARG A 253 -13.57 -32.91 1.03
C ARG A 253 -13.23 -31.45 1.31
N PHE A 254 -12.01 -31.19 1.77
CA PHE A 254 -11.56 -29.83 2.09
C PHE A 254 -11.65 -28.90 0.87
N ILE A 255 -11.26 -29.37 -0.32
CA ILE A 255 -11.32 -28.57 -1.54
C ILE A 255 -12.74 -28.08 -1.81
N ILE A 256 -13.73 -28.98 -1.72
CA ILE A 256 -15.14 -28.62 -1.99
C ILE A 256 -15.67 -27.66 -0.93
N ILE A 257 -15.40 -27.92 0.34
CA ILE A 257 -15.92 -27.10 1.45
C ILE A 257 -15.25 -25.72 1.52
N PHE A 258 -13.98 -25.60 1.13
CA PHE A 258 -13.32 -24.29 1.06
C PHE A 258 -13.81 -23.42 -0.09
N GLU A 259 -14.23 -24.05 -1.19
CA GLU A 259 -14.77 -23.32 -2.34
C GLU A 259 -16.26 -23.00 -2.19
N GLN A 260 -16.99 -23.83 -1.43
CA GLN A 260 -18.42 -23.61 -1.09
C GLN A 260 -18.65 -22.23 -0.44
#